data_AF-A0A256ZT79-F1
#
_entry.id   AF-A0A256ZT79-F1
#
_cell.length_a   1.000
_cell.length_b   1.000
_cell.length_c   1.000
_cell.angle_alpha   90.00
_cell.angle_beta   90.00
_cell.angle_gamma   90.00
#
_symmetry.space_group_name_H-M   'P 1'
#
loop_
_entity.id
_entity.type
_entity.pdbx_description
1 polymer ?
#
loop_
_entity_poly.entity_id
_entity_poly.type
_entity_poly.pdbx_seq_one_letter_code
_entity_poly.pdbx_strand_id
1 'polypeptide(L)'
;MRSGILLLYFMVSFLASFSSAAEVALVVTLPNNYSYIKCVNMPGNADGFDLLNKADIEIMWGYDSIRGHYPARILGYECPQDGCILHVSRGEGWVREEGFDRGLSCSLHYCAQEGDIAALGYGGTPPDFEFREICRGEAPSTAGGLTGNVVASGIGDNQIIASLVLITLLVVYFVYRYW
;
A
#
# COMPACT_ATOMS: atom_id res chain seq x y z
N MET A 1 -34.27 -23.36 -9.72
CA MET A 1 -32.83 -23.71 -9.84
C MET A 1 -32.02 -22.70 -10.66
N ARG A 2 -32.51 -22.18 -11.81
CA ARG A 2 -31.79 -21.14 -12.59
C ARG A 2 -31.59 -19.79 -11.86
N SER A 3 -32.55 -19.34 -11.05
CA SER A 3 -32.43 -18.03 -10.36
C SER A 3 -31.37 -17.97 -9.25
N GLY A 4 -31.07 -19.07 -8.56
CA GLY A 4 -30.09 -19.07 -7.47
C GLY A 4 -28.64 -18.95 -7.95
N ILE A 5 -28.33 -19.56 -9.10
CA ILE A 5 -27.01 -19.50 -9.73
C ILE A 5 -26.77 -18.10 -10.31
N LEU A 6 -27.79 -17.49 -10.91
CA LEU A 6 -27.72 -16.10 -11.40
C LEU A 6 -27.53 -15.09 -10.26
N LEU A 7 -28.19 -15.27 -9.11
CA LEU A 7 -28.03 -14.39 -7.95
C LEU A 7 -26.62 -14.50 -7.35
N LEU A 8 -26.08 -15.72 -7.24
CA LEU A 8 -24.72 -15.93 -6.74
C LEU A 8 -23.67 -15.36 -7.69
N TYR A 9 -23.82 -15.58 -9.00
CA TYR A 9 -22.95 -15.00 -10.02
C TYR A 9 -22.99 -13.47 -9.99
N PHE A 10 -24.19 -12.88 -9.82
CA PHE A 10 -24.35 -11.44 -9.69
C PHE A 10 -23.70 -10.91 -8.40
N MET A 11 -23.89 -11.57 -7.26
CA MET A 11 -23.24 -11.18 -5.99
C MET A 11 -21.72 -11.28 -6.06
N VAL A 12 -21.17 -12.36 -6.62
CA VAL A 12 -19.71 -12.53 -6.76
C VAL A 12 -19.13 -11.50 -7.73
N SER A 13 -19.80 -11.25 -8.86
CA SER A 13 -19.37 -10.23 -9.83
C SER A 13 -19.48 -8.82 -9.25
N PHE A 14 -20.53 -8.55 -8.48
CA PHE A 14 -20.73 -7.28 -7.79
C PHE A 14 -19.63 -7.05 -6.75
N LEU A 15 -19.35 -8.05 -5.90
CA LEU A 15 -18.29 -7.96 -4.88
C LEU A 15 -16.88 -7.85 -5.49
N ALA A 16 -16.61 -8.54 -6.59
CA ALA A 16 -15.32 -8.44 -7.30
C ALA A 16 -15.08 -7.06 -7.91
N SER A 17 -16.15 -6.27 -8.17
CA SER A 17 -16.05 -4.93 -8.75
C SER A 17 -15.57 -3.86 -7.76
N PHE A 18 -15.53 -4.15 -6.44
CA PHE A 18 -15.16 -3.18 -5.40
C PHE A 18 -13.73 -3.33 -4.87
N SER A 19 -12.98 -4.33 -5.33
CA SER A 19 -11.58 -4.54 -4.97
C SER A 19 -10.69 -3.96 -6.06
N SER A 20 -10.51 -2.63 -6.10
CA SER A 20 -9.36 -2.09 -6.83
C SER A 20 -8.10 -2.48 -6.07
N ALA A 21 -7.09 -2.97 -6.77
CA ALA A 21 -5.73 -3.07 -6.24
C ALA A 21 -5.00 -1.76 -6.56
N ALA A 22 -4.08 -1.37 -5.70
CA ALA A 22 -3.17 -0.25 -5.87
C ALA A 22 -1.74 -0.75 -5.67
N GLU A 23 -0.87 -0.40 -6.61
CA GLU A 23 0.57 -0.52 -6.50
C GLU A 23 1.13 0.84 -6.06
N VAL A 24 1.77 0.87 -4.89
CA VAL A 24 2.31 2.08 -4.26
C VAL A 24 3.82 1.96 -4.12
N ALA A 25 4.56 2.96 -4.58
CA ALA A 25 6.00 3.05 -4.37
C ALA A 25 6.29 3.66 -2.99
N LEU A 26 6.74 2.84 -2.03
CA LEU A 26 7.14 3.29 -0.70
C LEU A 26 8.64 3.60 -0.66
N VAL A 27 8.98 4.78 -0.15
CA VAL A 27 10.35 5.20 0.16
C VAL A 27 10.43 5.62 1.63
N VAL A 28 11.44 5.16 2.35
CA VAL A 28 11.76 5.60 3.71
C VAL A 28 13.19 6.12 3.72
N THR A 29 13.37 7.42 3.85
CA THR A 29 14.70 8.05 3.91
C THR A 29 15.19 8.07 5.34
N LEU A 30 16.27 7.36 5.64
CA LEU A 30 16.86 7.24 6.97
C LEU A 30 17.87 8.37 7.26
N PRO A 31 18.17 8.67 8.54
CA PRO A 31 19.10 9.73 8.92
C PRO A 31 20.54 9.56 8.42
N ASN A 32 20.93 8.36 7.99
CA ASN A 32 22.25 8.06 7.43
C ASN A 32 22.34 8.26 5.92
N ASN A 33 21.36 8.93 5.30
CA ASN A 33 21.21 9.11 3.84
C ASN A 33 21.03 7.80 3.06
N TYR A 34 20.63 6.72 3.73
CA TYR A 34 20.15 5.49 3.10
C TYR A 34 18.63 5.57 2.89
N SER A 35 18.14 5.04 1.79
CA SER A 35 16.69 4.91 1.55
C SER A 35 16.29 3.44 1.52
N TYR A 36 15.29 3.07 2.31
CA TYR A 36 14.57 1.81 2.09
C TYR A 36 13.49 2.05 1.04
N ILE A 37 13.46 1.22 0.00
CA ILE A 37 12.57 1.40 -1.14
C ILE A 37 11.87 0.08 -1.42
N LYS A 38 10.54 0.11 -1.52
CA LYS A 38 9.73 -1.08 -1.79
C LYS A 38 8.50 -0.71 -2.59
N CYS A 39 8.20 -1.53 -3.59
CA CYS A 39 6.91 -1.47 -4.23
C CYS A 39 5.91 -2.33 -3.43
N VAL A 40 4.75 -1.76 -3.06
CA VAL A 40 3.76 -2.41 -2.19
C VAL A 40 2.44 -2.56 -2.94
N ASN A 41 1.99 -3.81 -3.10
CA ASN A 41 0.68 -4.12 -3.68
C ASN A 41 -0.36 -4.17 -2.56
N MET A 42 -1.37 -3.31 -2.56
CA MET A 42 -2.39 -3.21 -1.51
C MET A 42 -3.81 -2.98 -2.07
N PRO A 43 -4.88 -3.18 -1.29
CA PRO A 43 -6.21 -2.73 -1.71
C PRO A 43 -6.21 -1.21 -1.95
N GLY A 44 -6.97 -0.76 -2.94
CA GLY A 44 -7.21 0.66 -3.17
C GLY A 44 -7.94 1.28 -1.99
N ASN A 45 -7.58 2.51 -1.65
CA ASN A 45 -8.03 3.23 -0.45
C ASN A 45 -7.60 2.62 0.89
N ALA A 46 -6.69 1.64 0.91
CA ALA A 46 -6.06 1.25 2.16
C ALA A 46 -5.20 2.40 2.68
N ASP A 47 -5.11 2.51 4.00
CA ASP A 47 -4.60 3.69 4.67
C ASP A 47 -3.06 3.66 4.85
N GLY A 48 -2.50 4.70 5.45
CA GLY A 48 -1.06 4.80 5.70
C GLY A 48 -0.56 3.77 6.70
N PHE A 49 -1.37 3.36 7.66
CA PHE A 49 -1.01 2.30 8.60
C PHE A 49 -0.93 0.94 7.88
N ASP A 50 -1.92 0.64 7.04
CA ASP A 50 -1.97 -0.56 6.21
C ASP A 50 -0.80 -0.64 5.22
N LEU A 51 -0.46 0.48 4.56
CA LEU A 51 0.70 0.56 3.64
C LEU A 51 1.98 0.10 4.34
N LEU A 52 2.24 0.65 5.52
CA LEU A 52 3.48 0.43 6.25
C LEU A 52 3.54 -0.96 6.88
N ASN A 53 2.43 -1.47 7.41
CA ASN A 53 2.36 -2.86 7.86
C ASN A 53 2.61 -3.83 6.71
N LYS A 54 2.04 -3.56 5.53
CA LYS A 54 2.21 -4.43 4.36
C LYS A 54 3.62 -4.32 3.74
N ALA A 55 4.31 -3.22 3.97
CA ALA A 55 5.69 -3.03 3.57
C ALA A 55 6.69 -3.90 4.35
N ASP A 56 6.25 -4.57 5.43
CA ASP A 56 7.08 -5.47 6.25
C ASP A 56 8.37 -4.79 6.74
N ILE A 57 8.20 -3.56 7.23
CA ILE A 57 9.28 -2.76 7.83
C ILE A 57 9.12 -2.73 9.34
N GLU A 58 10.25 -2.75 10.05
CA GLU A 58 10.25 -2.62 11.51
C GLU A 58 9.80 -1.21 11.91
N ILE A 59 8.62 -1.12 12.52
CA ILE A 59 8.05 0.14 13.03
C ILE A 59 7.69 -0.03 14.50
N MET A 60 8.07 0.95 15.32
CA MET A 60 7.42 1.18 16.61
C MET A 60 6.34 2.22 16.43
N TRP A 61 5.11 1.86 16.79
CA TRP A 61 3.93 2.69 16.61
C TRP A 61 3.70 3.60 17.82
N GLY A 62 3.40 4.86 17.53
CA GLY A 62 2.71 5.78 18.43
C GLY A 62 1.24 5.93 18.03
N TYR A 63 0.46 6.56 18.89
CA TYR A 63 -0.95 6.85 18.61
C TYR A 63 -1.36 8.21 19.17
N ASP A 64 -2.10 8.99 18.40
CA ASP A 64 -2.88 10.13 18.88
C ASP A 64 -4.12 10.41 18.01
N SER A 65 -4.98 11.31 18.49
CA SER A 65 -6.25 11.64 17.84
C SER A 65 -6.11 12.42 16.53
N ILE A 66 -4.94 12.99 16.24
CA ILE A 66 -4.67 13.81 15.05
C ILE A 66 -4.12 12.92 13.94
N ARG A 67 -3.24 11.98 14.24
CA ARG A 67 -2.53 11.20 13.22
C ARG A 67 -3.08 9.78 13.09
N GLY A 68 -3.76 9.28 14.12
CA GLY A 68 -4.04 7.86 14.27
C GLY A 68 -2.77 7.12 14.70
N HIS A 69 -2.54 5.92 14.17
CA HIS A 69 -1.31 5.16 14.33
C HIS A 69 -0.20 5.76 13.47
N TYR A 70 0.82 6.33 14.09
CA TYR A 70 1.95 6.92 13.38
C TYR A 70 3.27 6.22 13.75
N PRO A 71 4.25 6.19 12.85
CA PRO A 71 5.57 5.68 13.17
C PRO A 71 6.27 6.61 14.18
N ALA A 72 6.55 6.09 15.37
CA ALA A 72 7.41 6.72 16.37
C ALA A 72 8.88 6.35 16.17
N ARG A 73 9.16 5.15 15.65
CA ARG A 73 10.49 4.68 15.25
C ARG A 73 10.38 3.83 13.99
N ILE A 74 11.31 3.98 13.04
CA ILE A 74 11.36 3.12 11.83
C ILE A 74 12.78 2.59 11.64
N LEU A 75 12.93 1.28 11.45
CA LEU A 75 14.24 0.62 11.22
C LEU A 75 15.30 1.01 12.27
N GLY A 76 14.88 1.11 13.54
CA GLY A 76 15.75 1.47 14.66
C GLY A 76 16.02 2.97 14.87
N TYR A 77 15.54 3.85 13.99
CA TYR A 77 15.73 5.31 14.13
C TYR A 77 14.49 6.01 14.68
N GLU A 78 14.68 6.84 15.70
CA GLU A 78 13.60 7.62 16.33
C GLU A 78 13.09 8.72 15.41
N CYS A 79 11.78 8.79 15.24
CA CYS A 79 11.15 9.90 14.54
C CYS A 79 11.20 11.17 15.41
N PRO A 80 11.14 12.37 14.80
CA PRO A 80 10.97 13.63 15.52
C PRO A 80 9.73 13.62 16.43
N GLN A 81 9.61 14.57 17.37
CA GLN A 81 8.45 14.64 18.30
C GLN A 81 7.09 14.59 17.57
N ASP A 82 7.03 15.12 16.35
CA ASP A 82 5.85 15.13 15.49
C ASP A 82 5.73 13.89 14.57
N GLY A 83 6.45 12.81 14.89
CA GLY A 83 6.47 11.56 14.14
C GLY A 83 7.20 11.68 12.80
N CYS A 84 7.40 10.56 12.12
CA CYS A 84 7.90 10.59 10.75
C CYS A 84 6.77 11.04 9.84
N ILE A 85 7.05 11.98 8.95
CA ILE A 85 6.03 12.64 8.13
C ILE A 85 5.84 11.81 6.86
N LEU A 86 4.59 11.47 6.56
CA LEU A 86 4.21 10.87 5.30
C LEU A 86 4.01 11.96 4.24
N HIS A 87 4.73 11.84 3.15
CA HIS A 87 4.57 12.64 1.96
C HIS A 87 4.08 11.75 0.82
N VAL A 88 3.16 12.26 0.01
CA VAL A 88 2.59 11.53 -1.11
C VAL A 88 2.73 12.37 -2.37
N SER A 89 3.14 11.76 -3.47
CA SER A 89 3.19 12.37 -4.79
C SER A 89 2.40 11.54 -5.79
N ARG A 90 1.65 12.24 -6.65
CA ARG A 90 0.89 11.71 -7.77
C ARG A 90 1.34 12.31 -9.11
N GLY A 91 2.62 12.69 -9.19
CA GLY A 91 3.19 13.38 -10.34
C GLY A 91 3.12 14.91 -10.28
N GLU A 92 2.52 15.49 -9.22
CA GLU A 92 2.38 16.94 -9.03
C GLU A 92 3.00 17.40 -7.69
N GLY A 93 4.26 17.02 -7.44
CA GLY A 93 4.99 17.40 -6.22
C GLY A 93 4.50 16.67 -4.96
N TRP A 94 5.11 17.02 -3.83
CA TRP A 94 4.87 16.36 -2.55
C TRP A 94 3.74 17.02 -1.76
N VAL A 95 2.72 16.24 -1.44
CA VAL A 95 1.66 16.60 -0.49
C VAL A 95 1.99 15.95 0.86
N ARG A 96 1.91 16.74 1.93
CA ARG A 96 2.07 16.22 3.30
C ARG A 96 0.76 15.63 3.77
N GLU A 97 0.79 14.37 4.21
CA GLU A 97 -0.32 13.71 4.87
C GLU A 97 -0.18 13.82 6.38
N GLU A 98 -1.20 14.38 7.03
CA GLU A 98 -1.21 14.52 8.48
C GLU A 98 -1.71 13.26 9.19
N GLY A 99 -2.49 12.43 8.51
CA GLY A 99 -3.11 11.23 9.08
C GLY A 99 -2.61 9.97 8.39
N PHE A 100 -2.29 8.95 9.18
CA PHE A 100 -2.02 7.61 8.67
C PHE A 100 -3.32 6.82 8.53
N ASP A 101 -4.15 6.80 9.58
CA ASP A 101 -5.44 6.09 9.61
C ASP A 101 -6.50 6.84 10.46
N ARG A 102 -6.35 8.16 10.61
CA ARG A 102 -7.32 8.96 11.39
C ARG A 102 -8.65 9.13 10.66
N GLY A 103 -9.75 8.77 11.33
CA GLY A 103 -11.10 8.99 10.82
C GLY A 103 -11.51 8.01 9.72
N LEU A 104 -12.72 8.18 9.19
CA LEU A 104 -13.33 7.22 8.26
C LEU A 104 -13.19 7.60 6.77
N SER A 105 -12.59 8.75 6.47
CA SER A 105 -12.52 9.27 5.10
C SER A 105 -11.10 9.63 4.69
N CYS A 106 -10.80 9.42 3.41
CA CYS A 106 -9.53 9.79 2.75
C CYS A 106 -9.21 11.29 2.75
N SER A 107 -10.13 12.13 3.23
CA SER A 107 -9.87 13.56 3.45
C SER A 107 -9.13 13.82 4.77
N LEU A 108 -9.05 12.82 5.64
CA LEU A 108 -8.43 12.92 6.96
C LEU A 108 -7.11 12.13 7.02
N HIS A 109 -6.92 11.13 6.18
CA HIS A 109 -5.70 10.32 6.15
C HIS A 109 -5.35 9.92 4.72
N TYR A 110 -4.12 9.46 4.54
CA TYR A 110 -3.66 8.90 3.28
C TYR A 110 -4.53 7.72 2.84
N CYS A 111 -4.99 7.74 1.59
CA CYS A 111 -5.62 6.60 0.94
C CYS A 111 -4.84 6.22 -0.31
N ALA A 112 -4.44 4.95 -0.37
CA ALA A 112 -3.66 4.41 -1.48
C ALA A 112 -4.39 4.49 -2.81
N GLN A 113 -3.70 5.04 -3.81
CA GLN A 113 -4.10 5.04 -5.21
C GLN A 113 -3.02 4.38 -6.07
N GLU A 114 -3.44 3.78 -7.17
CA GLU A 114 -2.53 3.19 -8.15
C GLU A 114 -1.52 4.22 -8.65
N GLY A 115 -0.22 3.90 -8.55
CA GLY A 115 0.85 4.79 -9.00
C GLY A 115 1.30 5.83 -7.97
N ASP A 116 0.74 5.83 -6.76
CA ASP A 116 1.18 6.72 -5.68
C ASP A 116 2.67 6.48 -5.35
N ILE A 117 3.37 7.56 -5.04
CA ILE A 117 4.69 7.52 -4.41
C ILE A 117 4.51 8.01 -2.97
N ALA A 118 4.69 7.13 -2.01
CA ALA A 118 4.63 7.43 -0.59
C ALA A 118 6.05 7.50 -0.03
N ALA A 119 6.43 8.63 0.55
CA ALA A 119 7.74 8.86 1.13
C ALA A 119 7.62 9.20 2.63
N LEU A 120 8.37 8.48 3.46
CA LEU A 120 8.56 8.78 4.87
C LEU A 120 9.92 9.40 5.10
N GLY A 121 9.92 10.54 5.79
CA GLY A 121 11.13 11.25 6.18
C GLY A 121 11.15 11.59 7.66
N TYR A 122 12.36 11.77 8.19
CA TYR A 122 12.63 12.31 9.53
C TYR A 122 12.59 13.86 9.56
N GLY A 123 11.91 14.46 8.57
CA GLY A 123 11.83 15.90 8.34
C GLY A 123 12.25 16.29 6.90
N GLY A 124 11.87 17.50 6.49
CA GLY A 124 12.16 18.04 5.15
C GLY A 124 11.30 17.46 4.03
N THR A 125 11.47 17.98 2.82
CA THR A 125 10.84 17.43 1.62
C THR A 125 11.65 16.22 1.16
N PRO A 126 11.02 15.08 0.85
CA PRO A 126 11.72 13.93 0.28
C PRO A 126 12.43 14.28 -1.04
N PRO A 127 13.47 13.53 -1.43
CA PRO A 127 14.01 13.58 -2.79
C PRO A 127 12.92 13.28 -3.82
N ASP A 128 13.08 13.78 -5.03
CA ASP A 128 12.19 13.39 -6.13
C ASP A 128 12.51 11.95 -6.54
N PHE A 129 11.45 11.15 -6.63
CA PHE A 129 11.48 9.76 -7.07
C PHE A 129 10.42 9.57 -8.15
N GLU A 130 10.67 8.67 -9.09
CA GLU A 130 9.64 8.26 -10.04
C GLU A 130 9.07 6.89 -9.67
N PHE A 131 7.75 6.74 -9.76
CA PHE A 131 7.06 5.49 -9.50
C PHE A 131 7.64 4.32 -10.31
N ARG A 132 8.00 4.60 -11.57
CA ARG A 132 8.55 3.59 -12.49
C ARG A 132 9.93 3.09 -12.09
N GLU A 133 10.76 3.94 -11.50
CA GLU A 133 12.08 3.53 -10.99
C GLU A 133 11.93 2.47 -9.89
N ILE A 134 10.92 2.63 -9.03
CA ILE A 134 10.70 1.79 -7.85
C ILE A 134 9.90 0.53 -8.20
N CYS A 135 8.78 0.68 -8.89
CA CYS A 135 7.82 -0.40 -9.13
C CYS A 135 7.99 -1.09 -10.49
N ARG A 136 8.68 -0.46 -11.46
CA ARG A 136 8.94 -1.04 -12.79
C ARG A 136 10.43 -1.37 -13.02
N GLY A 137 11.31 -0.99 -12.10
CA GLY A 137 12.75 -1.22 -12.21
C GLY A 137 13.41 -0.45 -13.36
N GLU A 138 12.82 0.69 -13.74
CA GLU A 138 13.42 1.59 -14.73
C GLU A 138 14.67 2.28 -14.13
N ALA A 139 15.64 2.63 -14.99
CA ALA A 139 16.86 3.29 -14.52
C ALA A 139 16.54 4.70 -13.97
N PRO A 140 17.23 5.17 -12.90
CA PRO A 140 16.98 6.49 -12.34
C PRO A 140 17.15 7.60 -13.38
N SER A 141 16.16 8.47 -13.52
CA SER A 141 16.21 9.60 -14.45
C SER A 141 17.10 10.74 -13.94
N THR A 142 17.40 10.77 -12.64
CA THR A 142 18.23 11.79 -11.97
C THR A 142 19.46 11.21 -11.26
N ALA A 143 20.60 11.91 -11.41
CA ALA A 143 21.93 11.48 -10.94
C ALA A 143 22.15 11.49 -9.41
N GLY A 144 21.10 11.74 -8.61
CA GLY A 144 21.11 11.57 -7.14
C GLY A 144 20.48 10.26 -6.66
N GLY A 145 20.20 9.35 -7.61
CA GLY A 145 19.26 8.24 -7.49
C GLY A 145 19.52 7.27 -6.35
N LEU A 146 18.46 7.05 -5.55
CA LEU A 146 18.16 5.86 -4.75
C LEU A 146 19.41 5.18 -4.15
N THR A 147 19.82 5.59 -2.96
CA THR A 147 20.96 4.97 -2.24
C THR A 147 20.61 3.65 -1.54
N GLY A 148 19.65 2.89 -2.07
CA GLY A 148 18.98 1.78 -1.38
C GLY A 148 18.87 0.47 -2.14
N ASN A 149 18.66 -0.63 -1.41
CA ASN A 149 18.25 -1.90 -2.00
C ASN A 149 16.76 -1.83 -2.33
N VAL A 150 16.41 -1.90 -3.61
CA VAL A 150 15.03 -2.06 -4.06
C VAL A 150 14.57 -3.47 -3.70
N VAL A 151 13.65 -3.59 -2.74
CA VAL A 151 13.00 -4.87 -2.43
C VAL A 151 11.85 -5.04 -3.40
N ALA A 152 12.01 -5.94 -4.37
CA ALA A 152 10.97 -6.25 -5.34
C ALA A 152 9.69 -6.73 -4.62
N SER A 153 8.53 -6.23 -5.06
CA SER A 153 7.24 -6.68 -4.55
C SER A 153 7.04 -8.15 -4.89
N GLY A 154 7.04 -9.01 -3.87
CA GLY A 154 6.46 -10.33 -4.03
C GLY A 154 4.97 -10.15 -4.23
N ILE A 155 4.47 -10.37 -5.45
CA ILE A 155 3.03 -10.53 -5.66
C ILE A 155 2.60 -11.65 -4.70
N GLY A 156 1.80 -11.30 -3.70
CA GLY A 156 1.26 -12.28 -2.77
C GLY A 156 0.25 -13.13 -3.53
N ASP A 157 0.71 -14.23 -4.13
CA ASP A 157 -0.08 -15.20 -4.90
C ASP A 157 -1.31 -15.71 -4.12
N ASN A 158 -1.32 -15.53 -2.80
CA ASN A 158 -2.40 -15.91 -1.88
C ASN A 158 -3.78 -15.38 -2.29
N GLN A 159 -3.91 -14.15 -2.80
CA GLN A 159 -5.23 -13.62 -3.22
C GLN A 159 -5.75 -14.27 -4.51
N ILE A 160 -4.86 -14.58 -5.44
CA ILE A 160 -5.18 -15.28 -6.69
C ILE A 160 -5.50 -16.75 -6.38
N ILE A 161 -4.70 -17.39 -5.53
CA ILE A 161 -4.89 -18.78 -5.09
C ILE A 161 -6.21 -18.92 -4.32
N ALA A 162 -6.51 -18.02 -3.38
CA ALA A 162 -7.78 -18.05 -2.64
C ALA A 162 -8.99 -17.89 -3.57
N SER A 163 -8.88 -17.01 -4.58
CA SER A 163 -9.92 -16.82 -5.59
C SER A 163 -10.11 -18.09 -6.45
N LEU A 164 -9.03 -18.73 -6.89
CA LEU A 164 -9.08 -20.00 -7.66
C LEU A 164 -9.65 -21.16 -6.85
N VAL A 165 -9.29 -21.27 -5.57
CA VAL A 165 -9.82 -22.29 -4.65
C VAL A 165 -11.31 -22.07 -4.45
N LEU A 166 -11.76 -20.84 -4.22
CA LEU A 166 -13.18 -20.52 -4.06
C LEU A 166 -13.97 -20.85 -5.33
N ILE A 167 -13.47 -20.47 -6.51
CA ILE A 167 -14.10 -20.81 -7.80
C ILE A 167 -14.21 -22.32 -7.97
N THR A 168 -13.14 -23.06 -7.66
CA THR A 168 -13.12 -24.53 -7.78
C THR A 168 -14.11 -25.19 -6.82
N LEU A 169 -14.17 -24.75 -5.57
CA LEU A 169 -15.13 -25.26 -4.58
C LEU A 169 -16.57 -24.98 -5.00
N LEU A 170 -16.85 -23.80 -5.56
CA LEU A 170 -18.16 -23.47 -6.10
C LEU A 170 -18.52 -24.38 -7.27
N VAL A 171 -17.60 -24.58 -8.23
CA VAL A 171 -17.81 -25.50 -9.37
C VAL A 171 -18.09 -26.92 -8.88
N VAL A 172 -17.27 -27.45 -7.96
CA VAL A 172 -17.46 -28.79 -7.39
C VAL A 172 -18.82 -28.90 -6.72
N TYR A 173 -19.19 -27.96 -5.86
CA TYR A 173 -20.46 -27.97 -5.16
C TYR A 173 -21.67 -27.96 -6.12
N PHE A 174 -21.64 -27.11 -7.16
CA PHE A 174 -22.73 -27.03 -8.12
C PHE A 174 -22.77 -28.19 -9.11
N VAL A 175 -21.63 -28.83 -9.42
CA VAL A 175 -21.60 -30.04 -10.25
C VAL A 175 -22.06 -31.26 -9.46
N TYR A 176 -21.58 -31.44 -8.22
CA TYR A 176 -21.88 -32.64 -7.42
C TYR A 176 -23.25 -32.65 -6.77
N ARG A 177 -23.83 -31.49 -6.43
CA ARG A 177 -25.16 -31.43 -5.77
C ARG A 177 -26.32 -31.70 -6.74
N TYR A 178 -26.06 -31.69 -8.05
CA TYR A 178 -27.07 -31.78 -9.09
C TYR A 178 -26.94 -33.04 -9.97
N TRP A 179 -26.09 -33.98 -9.55
CA TRP A 179 -26.09 -35.38 -9.94
C TRP A 179 -26.64 -36.22 -8.79
#